data_AF-A0A2M7AG13-F1
#
_entry.id   AF-A0A2M7AG13-F1
#
_cell.length_a   1.000
_cell.length_b   1.000
_cell.length_c   1.000
_cell.angle_alpha   90.00
_cell.angle_beta   90.00
_cell.angle_gamma   90.00
#
_symmetry.space_group_name_H-M   'P 1'
#
loop_
_entity.id
_entity.type
_entity.pdbx_description
1 polymer ?
#
loop_
_entity_poly.entity_id
_entity_poly.type
_entity_poly.pdbx_seq_one_letter_code
_entity_poly.pdbx_strand_id
1 'polypeptide(L)'
;MFILLLVTNVSWGAEMVLPNGDFEKGMTGWIFAPGDDTKAKIADGGPLRGKYLDLDPSGDLLGVQTDRLEIGKGLKADTAYDVSALIKNEGVENGVFAFSMYCYDAAGKSSRQIAFYSPNPKSVKHQWVKKQSQLGPGTANPLPEGTASICLRFSFYEKDKDCRARVMVDDVELKEAKSAEPGGWPQEIVADVGDLQVRFESRSFWTLYRIDYRGTRLCKDLFGAHYGTVVQFPGIGFIGTGHTENENEELIAVSIEVDGKPVEMPASRYACQKIVLTRESKIHDLTFHTTVIVADNRIEEEVKMKALKETPVDLIYFFMHPWVPTVTEFLAETTSGEKVEGAFVNDKGMKVSKPTKWSAIYDGPTGKGAVTCNLKAPDESKWVTWYWDIPDVYRKHYIRAFPKMTVPANKEFEYKAVVIPFAAPQDNWKAAAEKLAATCK
;
A
#
# COMPACT_ATOMS: atom_id res chain seq x y z
N MET A 1 -24.66 42.92 27.26
CA MET A 1 -25.46 42.06 26.37
C MET A 1 -24.53 41.56 25.28
N PHE A 2 -23.91 40.40 25.48
CA PHE A 2 -22.97 39.80 24.54
C PHE A 2 -23.74 38.93 23.55
N ILE A 3 -23.70 39.28 22.27
CA ILE A 3 -24.28 38.48 21.19
C ILE A 3 -23.24 37.41 20.83
N LEU A 4 -23.55 36.16 21.20
CA LEU A 4 -22.80 34.98 20.83
C LEU A 4 -23.15 34.62 19.38
N LEU A 5 -22.24 34.85 18.44
CA LEU A 5 -22.38 34.34 17.07
C LEU A 5 -22.11 32.82 17.08
N LEU A 6 -23.17 32.04 16.92
CA LEU A 6 -23.09 30.63 16.57
C LEU A 6 -22.62 30.50 15.12
N VAL A 7 -21.36 30.11 14.93
CA VAL A 7 -20.86 29.64 13.64
C VAL A 7 -21.31 28.19 13.49
N THR A 8 -22.37 27.97 12.73
CA THR A 8 -22.75 26.63 12.27
C THR A 8 -21.75 26.14 11.24
N ASN A 9 -20.95 25.14 11.59
CA ASN A 9 -20.18 24.36 10.62
C ASN A 9 -21.17 23.61 9.71
N VAL A 10 -21.39 24.11 8.50
CA VAL A 10 -22.04 23.34 7.44
C VAL A 10 -20.99 22.36 6.94
N SER A 11 -21.07 21.09 7.33
CA SER A 11 -20.28 20.04 6.68
C SER A 11 -20.84 19.84 5.27
N TRP A 12 -20.11 20.28 4.26
CA TRP A 12 -20.38 19.89 2.88
C TRP A 12 -20.07 18.39 2.79
N GLY A 13 -21.11 17.55 2.81
CA GLY A 13 -20.98 16.12 2.55
C GLY A 13 -20.42 15.94 1.14
N ALA A 14 -19.45 15.05 0.96
CA ALA A 14 -18.98 14.68 -0.37
C ALA A 14 -20.17 14.17 -1.19
N GLU A 15 -20.31 14.66 -2.42
CA GLU A 15 -21.44 14.29 -3.28
C GLU A 15 -21.32 12.82 -3.66
N MET A 16 -22.30 12.02 -3.22
CA MET A 16 -22.36 10.59 -3.52
C MET A 16 -22.79 10.42 -4.98
N VAL A 17 -21.98 9.71 -5.77
CA VAL A 17 -22.24 9.54 -7.22
C VAL A 17 -23.29 8.44 -7.47
N LEU A 18 -23.42 7.47 -6.57
CA LEU A 18 -24.34 6.34 -6.71
C LEU A 18 -25.71 6.64 -6.09
N PRO A 19 -26.83 6.43 -6.80
CA PRO A 19 -28.16 6.81 -6.32
C PRO A 19 -28.84 5.81 -5.36
N ASN A 20 -28.34 4.57 -5.26
CA ASN A 20 -28.95 3.46 -4.51
C ASN A 20 -27.89 2.39 -4.17
N GLY A 21 -26.85 2.79 -3.45
CA GLY A 21 -25.77 1.88 -3.01
C GLY A 21 -26.11 1.05 -1.76
N ASP A 22 -27.09 1.52 -0.98
CA ASP A 22 -27.64 0.89 0.23
C ASP A 22 -28.78 -0.10 -0.08
N PHE A 23 -29.17 -0.21 -1.35
CA PHE A 23 -30.23 -1.10 -1.83
C PHE A 23 -31.62 -0.88 -1.20
N GLU A 24 -31.85 0.24 -0.50
CA GLU A 24 -33.12 0.52 0.16
C GLU A 24 -34.27 0.68 -0.86
N LYS A 25 -33.92 1.15 -2.06
CA LYS A 25 -34.83 1.29 -3.22
C LYS A 25 -34.77 0.07 -4.14
N GLY A 26 -34.40 -1.09 -3.59
CA GLY A 26 -34.28 -2.36 -4.31
C GLY A 26 -33.15 -2.34 -5.34
N MET A 27 -33.43 -2.83 -6.55
CA MET A 27 -32.45 -2.90 -7.66
C MET A 27 -32.40 -1.65 -8.53
N THR A 28 -32.99 -0.52 -8.11
CA THR A 28 -33.00 0.72 -8.90
C THR A 28 -31.57 1.17 -9.23
N GLY A 29 -31.26 1.36 -10.52
CA GLY A 29 -29.92 1.73 -11.01
C GLY A 29 -28.93 0.56 -11.13
N TRP A 30 -29.39 -0.67 -10.91
CA TRP A 30 -28.61 -1.91 -11.02
C TRP A 30 -29.25 -2.86 -12.03
N ILE A 31 -28.44 -3.47 -12.88
CA ILE A 31 -28.87 -4.36 -13.96
C ILE A 31 -28.10 -5.68 -13.94
N PHE A 32 -28.73 -6.74 -14.43
CA PHE A 32 -28.10 -8.04 -14.61
C PHE A 32 -27.27 -8.09 -15.89
N ALA A 33 -26.06 -8.66 -15.81
CA ALA A 33 -25.17 -8.84 -16.95
C ALA A 33 -24.03 -9.85 -16.65
N PRO A 34 -24.21 -11.19 -16.74
CA PRO A 34 -25.43 -11.93 -17.05
C PRO A 34 -26.22 -12.32 -15.78
N GLY A 35 -27.32 -13.04 -15.91
CA GLY A 35 -28.12 -13.56 -14.79
C GLY A 35 -29.49 -12.92 -14.70
N ASP A 36 -30.19 -13.21 -13.59
CA ASP A 36 -31.57 -12.79 -13.32
C ASP A 36 -31.85 -12.78 -11.80
N ASP A 37 -33.08 -12.44 -11.43
CA ASP A 37 -33.57 -12.32 -10.05
C ASP A 37 -33.70 -13.64 -9.29
N THR A 38 -33.55 -14.79 -9.95
CA THR A 38 -33.47 -16.09 -9.28
C THR A 38 -32.12 -16.30 -8.60
N LYS A 39 -31.09 -15.57 -9.05
CA LYS A 39 -29.69 -15.66 -8.61
C LYS A 39 -29.24 -14.47 -7.76
N ALA A 40 -30.03 -13.40 -7.72
CA ALA A 40 -29.79 -12.26 -6.84
C ALA A 40 -31.09 -11.69 -6.31
N LYS A 41 -31.13 -11.37 -5.02
CA LYS A 41 -32.30 -10.77 -4.40
C LYS A 41 -31.93 -9.70 -3.39
N ILE A 42 -32.87 -8.79 -3.17
CA ILE A 42 -32.80 -7.83 -2.07
C ILE A 42 -33.34 -8.52 -0.83
N ALA A 43 -32.49 -8.67 0.18
CA ALA A 43 -32.84 -9.27 1.46
C ALA A 43 -32.90 -8.20 2.55
N ASP A 44 -33.71 -8.43 3.58
CA ASP A 44 -33.83 -7.56 4.76
C ASP A 44 -32.93 -8.07 5.88
N GLY A 45 -31.95 -7.26 6.27
CA GLY A 45 -31.01 -7.51 7.36
C GLY A 45 -31.52 -7.07 8.73
N GLY A 46 -32.75 -6.57 8.82
CA GLY A 46 -33.39 -6.07 10.03
C GLY A 46 -33.01 -4.61 10.35
N PRO A 47 -33.54 -4.08 11.48
CA PRO A 47 -33.51 -2.63 11.77
C PRO A 47 -32.12 -1.99 11.87
N LEU A 48 -31.08 -2.78 12.13
CA LEU A 48 -29.71 -2.27 12.28
C LEU A 48 -28.94 -2.23 10.95
N ARG A 49 -29.40 -2.97 9.94
CA ARG A 49 -28.70 -3.11 8.66
C ARG A 49 -29.49 -2.55 7.50
N GLY A 50 -30.81 -2.68 7.53
CA GLY A 50 -31.62 -2.38 6.36
C GLY A 50 -31.49 -3.47 5.30
N LYS A 51 -31.66 -3.09 4.05
CA LYS A 51 -31.64 -4.00 2.91
C LYS A 51 -30.23 -4.22 2.37
N TYR A 52 -30.00 -5.36 1.74
CA TYR A 52 -28.75 -5.66 1.07
C TYR A 52 -28.98 -6.59 -0.13
N LEU A 53 -27.98 -6.66 -1.01
CA LEU A 53 -27.98 -7.55 -2.16
C LEU A 53 -27.39 -8.92 -1.77
N ASP A 54 -28.20 -9.98 -1.82
CA ASP A 54 -27.80 -11.38 -1.61
C ASP A 54 -27.58 -12.05 -2.97
N LEU A 55 -26.34 -12.46 -3.25
CA LEU A 55 -25.91 -13.04 -4.53
C LEU A 55 -25.58 -14.53 -4.37
N ASP A 56 -26.23 -15.36 -5.19
CA ASP A 56 -26.01 -16.79 -5.27
C ASP A 56 -26.10 -17.23 -6.75
N PRO A 57 -24.97 -17.41 -7.46
CA PRO A 57 -24.95 -17.87 -8.86
C PRO A 57 -25.61 -19.24 -9.09
N SER A 58 -25.75 -20.07 -8.04
CA SER A 58 -26.42 -21.38 -8.11
C SER A 58 -25.98 -22.27 -9.28
N GLY A 59 -24.67 -22.30 -9.58
CA GLY A 59 -24.09 -23.13 -10.63
C GLY A 59 -24.10 -22.50 -12.04
N ASP A 60 -24.28 -21.18 -12.16
CA ASP A 60 -24.22 -20.43 -13.43
C ASP A 60 -23.37 -19.15 -13.29
N LEU A 61 -23.13 -18.43 -14.39
CA LEU A 61 -22.55 -17.08 -14.36
C LEU A 61 -23.58 -16.08 -13.82
N LEU A 62 -23.09 -15.13 -13.01
CA LEU A 62 -23.90 -14.03 -12.49
C LEU A 62 -23.11 -12.73 -12.55
N GLY A 63 -23.78 -11.64 -12.90
CA GLY A 63 -23.25 -10.28 -12.88
C GLY A 63 -24.36 -9.31 -12.54
N VAL A 64 -24.11 -8.45 -11.56
CA VAL A 64 -24.95 -7.29 -11.23
C VAL A 64 -24.08 -6.07 -11.32
N GLN A 65 -24.49 -5.08 -12.11
CA GLN A 65 -23.71 -3.87 -12.33
C GLN A 65 -24.59 -2.63 -12.30
N THR A 66 -23.99 -1.48 -12.02
CA THR A 66 -24.68 -0.20 -12.14
C THR A 66 -25.02 0.09 -13.60
N ASP A 67 -25.96 1.01 -13.82
CA ASP A 67 -26.00 1.77 -15.07
C ASP A 67 -24.64 2.44 -15.35
N ARG A 68 -24.40 2.77 -16.64
CA ARG A 68 -23.16 3.44 -17.04
C ARG A 68 -23.10 4.85 -16.44
N LEU A 69 -22.04 5.11 -15.69
CA LEU A 69 -21.71 6.42 -15.14
C LEU A 69 -20.82 7.14 -16.17
N GLU A 70 -21.35 8.17 -16.81
CA GLU A 70 -20.63 8.92 -17.86
C GLU A 70 -19.63 9.92 -17.29
N ILE A 71 -18.43 9.93 -17.86
CA ILE A 71 -17.45 11.00 -17.62
C ILE A 71 -18.01 12.29 -18.24
N GLY A 72 -18.04 13.36 -17.46
CA GLY A 72 -18.58 14.68 -17.81
C GLY A 72 -20.04 14.92 -17.39
N LYS A 73 -20.81 13.89 -16.99
CA LYS A 73 -22.20 14.06 -16.51
C LYS A 73 -22.42 13.78 -15.02
N GLY A 74 -21.45 13.15 -14.37
CA GLY A 74 -21.47 12.82 -12.94
C GLY A 74 -20.10 12.41 -12.40
N LEU A 75 -19.19 12.02 -13.31
CA LEU A 75 -17.78 11.80 -13.02
C LEU A 75 -16.92 12.83 -13.75
N LYS A 76 -15.79 13.21 -13.17
CA LYS A 76 -14.82 14.14 -13.74
C LYS A 76 -13.55 13.37 -14.12
N ALA A 77 -13.01 13.64 -15.31
CA ALA A 77 -11.87 12.90 -15.86
C ALA A 77 -10.57 13.13 -15.07
N ASP A 78 -10.46 14.29 -14.44
CA ASP A 78 -9.30 14.77 -13.68
C ASP A 78 -9.41 14.51 -12.16
N THR A 79 -10.44 13.77 -11.74
CA THR A 79 -10.74 13.55 -10.32
C THR A 79 -10.55 12.08 -9.94
N ALA A 80 -9.92 11.86 -8.79
CA ALA A 80 -9.85 10.54 -8.17
C ALA A 80 -11.13 10.25 -7.38
N TYR A 81 -11.53 8.99 -7.32
CA TYR A 81 -12.73 8.53 -6.63
C TYR A 81 -12.38 7.40 -5.65
N ASP A 82 -12.93 7.47 -4.44
CA ASP A 82 -13.00 6.35 -3.52
C ASP A 82 -14.16 5.46 -3.94
N VAL A 83 -13.88 4.16 -4.08
CA VAL A 83 -14.88 3.13 -4.35
C VAL A 83 -14.90 2.16 -3.18
N SER A 84 -16.07 1.83 -2.67
CA SER A 84 -16.18 0.83 -1.59
C SER A 84 -17.50 0.09 -1.59
N ALA A 85 -17.53 -1.05 -0.90
CA ALA A 85 -18.73 -1.81 -0.58
C ALA A 85 -18.53 -2.58 0.73
N LEU A 86 -19.57 -2.74 1.54
CA LEU A 86 -19.60 -3.75 2.59
C LEU A 86 -19.87 -5.12 1.96
N ILE A 87 -19.00 -6.09 2.25
CA ILE A 87 -19.11 -7.43 1.67
C ILE A 87 -19.05 -8.48 2.78
N LYS A 88 -19.99 -9.42 2.74
CA LYS A 88 -19.95 -10.66 3.53
C LYS A 88 -19.75 -11.85 2.58
N ASN A 89 -18.72 -12.65 2.84
CA ASN A 89 -18.39 -13.83 2.03
C ASN A 89 -18.74 -15.10 2.82
N GLU A 90 -19.79 -15.81 2.43
CA GLU A 90 -20.19 -17.10 3.04
C GLU A 90 -19.43 -18.30 2.46
N GLY A 91 -18.56 -18.06 1.48
CA GLY A 91 -17.72 -19.05 0.85
C GLY A 91 -17.85 -19.02 -0.66
N VAL A 92 -16.73 -19.26 -1.33
CA VAL A 92 -16.68 -19.61 -2.75
C VAL A 92 -16.25 -21.06 -2.80
N GLU A 93 -17.09 -21.95 -3.30
CA GLU A 93 -16.76 -23.38 -3.46
C GLU A 93 -16.12 -23.64 -4.82
N ASN A 94 -16.63 -22.96 -5.86
CA ASN A 94 -16.11 -23.04 -7.22
C ASN A 94 -16.31 -21.71 -7.96
N GLY A 95 -15.35 -21.34 -8.81
CA GLY A 95 -15.34 -20.05 -9.50
C GLY A 95 -14.67 -18.93 -8.70
N VAL A 96 -14.87 -17.70 -9.19
CA VAL A 96 -14.34 -16.47 -8.57
C VAL A 96 -15.47 -15.45 -8.48
N PHE A 97 -15.67 -14.88 -7.30
CA PHE A 97 -16.45 -13.65 -7.15
C PHE A 97 -15.52 -12.45 -7.38
N ALA A 98 -16.03 -11.37 -7.97
CA ALA A 98 -15.31 -10.13 -8.13
C ALA A 98 -16.20 -8.92 -7.85
N PHE A 99 -15.79 -8.06 -6.92
CA PHE A 99 -16.18 -6.65 -6.90
C PHE A 99 -15.20 -5.88 -7.76
N SER A 100 -15.69 -5.27 -8.84
CA SER A 100 -14.86 -4.68 -9.89
C SER A 100 -15.52 -3.46 -10.52
N MET A 101 -14.76 -2.77 -11.37
CA MET A 101 -15.23 -1.74 -12.27
C MET A 101 -14.86 -2.10 -13.70
N TYR A 102 -15.75 -1.79 -14.65
CA TYR A 102 -15.46 -1.84 -16.08
C TYR A 102 -15.39 -0.42 -16.64
N CYS A 103 -14.37 -0.16 -17.47
CA CYS A 103 -14.19 1.09 -18.22
C CYS A 103 -14.64 0.86 -19.66
N TYR A 104 -15.40 1.80 -20.22
CA TYR A 104 -15.87 1.75 -21.60
C TYR A 104 -15.43 2.98 -22.37
N ASP A 105 -15.06 2.78 -23.63
CA ASP A 105 -14.82 3.88 -24.57
C ASP A 105 -16.14 4.51 -25.06
N ALA A 106 -16.03 5.55 -25.89
CA ALA A 106 -17.18 6.25 -26.45
C ALA A 106 -18.05 5.38 -27.38
N ALA A 107 -17.50 4.29 -27.93
CA ALA A 107 -18.24 3.31 -28.72
C ALA A 107 -18.94 2.26 -27.84
N GLY A 108 -18.76 2.34 -26.52
CA GLY A 108 -19.35 1.42 -25.56
C GLY A 108 -18.63 0.08 -25.46
N LYS A 109 -17.41 -0.04 -26.00
CA LYS A 109 -16.57 -1.23 -25.88
C LYS A 109 -15.79 -1.18 -24.56
N SER A 110 -15.75 -2.31 -23.86
CA SER A 110 -14.96 -2.43 -22.63
C SER A 110 -13.46 -2.35 -22.95
N SER A 111 -12.75 -1.44 -22.28
CA SER A 111 -11.31 -1.24 -22.43
C SER A 111 -10.50 -1.88 -21.30
N ARG A 112 -11.07 -1.93 -20.08
CA ARG A 112 -10.39 -2.48 -18.90
C ARG A 112 -11.39 -2.90 -17.83
N GLN A 113 -11.09 -4.01 -17.16
CA GLN A 113 -11.67 -4.37 -15.88
C GLN A 113 -10.65 -4.12 -14.76
N ILE A 114 -11.10 -3.51 -13.66
CA ILE A 114 -10.31 -3.28 -12.45
C ILE A 114 -11.00 -4.00 -11.30
N ALA A 115 -10.37 -5.03 -10.75
CA ALA A 115 -10.91 -5.79 -9.63
C ALA A 115 -10.42 -5.20 -8.30
N PHE A 116 -11.37 -4.90 -7.39
CA PHE A 116 -11.08 -4.36 -6.07
C PHE A 116 -11.03 -5.45 -5.00
N TYR A 117 -11.83 -6.51 -5.18
CA TYR A 117 -11.87 -7.66 -4.29
C TYR A 117 -12.28 -8.90 -5.07
N SER A 118 -11.56 -10.01 -4.92
CA SER A 118 -11.77 -11.22 -5.74
C SER A 118 -11.58 -12.55 -4.99
N PRO A 119 -12.49 -12.93 -4.07
CA PRO A 119 -12.41 -14.20 -3.37
C PRO A 119 -12.64 -15.38 -4.32
N ASN A 120 -11.99 -16.49 -3.98
CA ASN A 120 -11.96 -17.74 -4.72
C ASN A 120 -12.02 -18.92 -3.72
N PRO A 121 -11.92 -20.20 -4.14
CA PRO A 121 -12.07 -21.34 -3.24
C PRO A 121 -11.05 -21.43 -2.09
N LYS A 122 -9.96 -20.67 -2.15
CA LYS A 122 -8.96 -20.58 -1.08
C LYS A 122 -9.21 -19.42 -0.12
N SER A 123 -10.17 -18.54 -0.42
CA SER A 123 -10.47 -17.38 0.39
C SER A 123 -11.25 -17.78 1.64
N VAL A 124 -10.88 -17.19 2.76
CA VAL A 124 -11.54 -17.43 4.05
C VAL A 124 -12.89 -16.73 4.07
N LYS A 125 -13.90 -17.40 4.63
CA LYS A 125 -15.21 -16.82 4.90
C LYS A 125 -15.07 -15.66 5.88
N HIS A 126 -15.83 -14.60 5.68
CA HIS A 126 -15.84 -13.48 6.62
C HIS A 126 -17.22 -12.86 6.74
N GLN A 127 -17.47 -12.25 7.91
CA GLN A 127 -18.63 -11.39 8.12
C GLN A 127 -18.51 -10.10 7.31
N TRP A 128 -19.43 -9.16 7.49
CA TRP A 128 -19.40 -7.86 6.82
C TRP A 128 -18.06 -7.14 7.02
N VAL A 129 -17.34 -6.93 5.93
CA VAL A 129 -16.07 -6.22 5.88
C VAL A 129 -16.15 -5.18 4.78
N LYS A 130 -15.74 -3.95 5.06
CA LYS A 130 -15.62 -2.91 4.03
C LYS A 130 -14.47 -3.24 3.10
N LYS A 131 -14.76 -3.38 1.81
CA LYS A 131 -13.77 -3.49 0.74
C LYS A 131 -13.73 -2.18 0.00
N GLN A 132 -12.55 -1.60 -0.11
CA GLN A 132 -12.37 -0.26 -0.66
C GLN A 132 -11.13 -0.19 -1.55
N SER A 133 -11.17 0.72 -2.52
CA SER A 133 -10.06 1.07 -3.38
C SER A 133 -10.23 2.50 -3.87
N GLN A 134 -9.30 2.94 -4.71
CA GLN A 134 -9.37 4.23 -5.38
C GLN A 134 -9.18 4.04 -6.88
N LEU A 135 -9.80 4.93 -7.67
CA LEU A 135 -9.68 4.97 -9.12
C LEU A 135 -9.53 6.40 -9.63
N GLY A 136 -8.98 6.54 -10.84
CA GLY A 136 -8.77 7.85 -11.45
C GLY A 136 -7.33 8.34 -11.34
N PRO A 137 -7.05 9.58 -11.78
CA PRO A 137 -5.72 10.15 -11.80
C PRO A 137 -5.03 10.02 -10.45
N GLY A 138 -3.78 9.54 -10.47
CA GLY A 138 -2.96 9.43 -9.28
C GLY A 138 -3.20 8.26 -8.34
N THR A 139 -4.19 7.43 -8.65
CA THR A 139 -4.44 6.22 -7.89
C THR A 139 -3.64 5.04 -8.45
N ALA A 140 -3.62 3.91 -7.75
CA ALA A 140 -3.10 2.65 -8.30
C ALA A 140 -3.92 2.16 -9.52
N ASN A 141 -5.14 2.69 -9.71
CA ASN A 141 -6.08 2.29 -10.75
C ASN A 141 -6.47 3.49 -11.64
N PRO A 142 -5.53 4.03 -12.44
CA PRO A 142 -5.86 5.11 -13.36
C PRO A 142 -6.88 4.61 -14.40
N LEU A 143 -7.80 5.50 -14.77
CA LEU A 143 -8.72 5.25 -15.89
C LEU A 143 -7.91 5.16 -17.19
N PRO A 144 -8.16 4.15 -18.04
CA PRO A 144 -7.56 4.09 -19.37
C PRO A 144 -7.86 5.37 -20.17
N GLU A 145 -6.91 5.80 -21.00
CA GLU A 145 -7.13 6.87 -21.96
C GLU A 145 -8.34 6.54 -22.86
N GLY A 146 -9.19 7.54 -23.12
CA GLY A 146 -10.40 7.36 -23.92
C GLY A 146 -11.59 6.74 -23.17
N THR A 147 -11.49 6.52 -21.86
CA THR A 147 -12.65 6.10 -21.04
C THR A 147 -13.74 7.16 -21.08
N ALA A 148 -14.92 6.81 -21.59
CA ALA A 148 -16.09 7.68 -21.68
C ALA A 148 -17.13 7.37 -20.58
N SER A 149 -17.16 6.14 -20.07
CA SER A 149 -18.03 5.76 -18.96
C SER A 149 -17.47 4.59 -18.17
N ILE A 150 -17.98 4.40 -16.95
CA ILE A 150 -17.66 3.25 -16.10
C ILE A 150 -18.93 2.56 -15.59
N CYS A 151 -18.83 1.33 -15.11
CA CYS A 151 -19.84 0.75 -14.22
C CYS A 151 -19.17 -0.01 -13.08
N LEU A 152 -19.75 0.04 -11.88
CA LEU A 152 -19.37 -0.87 -10.80
C LEU A 152 -20.10 -2.20 -10.98
N ARG A 153 -19.44 -3.32 -10.66
CA ARG A 153 -19.93 -4.66 -10.94
C ARG A 153 -19.53 -5.67 -9.89
N PHE A 154 -20.51 -6.47 -9.50
CA PHE A 154 -20.36 -7.71 -8.74
C PHE A 154 -20.57 -8.87 -9.70
N SER A 155 -19.61 -9.77 -9.83
CA SER A 155 -19.75 -10.89 -10.77
C SER A 155 -19.12 -12.18 -10.29
N PHE A 156 -19.69 -13.29 -10.76
CA PHE A 156 -19.19 -14.64 -10.58
C PHE A 156 -18.77 -15.19 -11.94
N TYR A 157 -17.57 -15.74 -12.00
CA TYR A 157 -17.04 -16.34 -13.21
C TYR A 157 -16.35 -17.67 -12.93
N GLU A 158 -16.65 -18.65 -13.77
CA GLU A 158 -15.96 -19.93 -13.89
C GLU A 158 -16.04 -20.33 -15.37
N LYS A 159 -14.95 -20.92 -15.89
CA LYS A 159 -14.83 -21.30 -17.30
C LYS A 159 -15.95 -22.26 -17.72
N ASP A 160 -16.25 -23.22 -16.84
CA ASP A 160 -17.26 -24.25 -17.08
C ASP A 160 -18.67 -23.82 -16.61
N LYS A 161 -18.82 -22.53 -16.27
CA LYS A 161 -20.05 -21.88 -15.79
C LYS A 161 -20.61 -22.42 -14.46
N ASP A 162 -19.96 -23.37 -13.81
CA ASP A 162 -20.37 -23.94 -12.53
C ASP A 162 -19.92 -23.08 -11.33
N CYS A 163 -20.38 -21.83 -11.25
CA CYS A 163 -20.06 -20.98 -10.10
C CYS A 163 -20.91 -21.36 -8.88
N ARG A 164 -20.26 -21.75 -7.79
CA ARG A 164 -20.91 -22.06 -6.51
C ARG A 164 -20.32 -21.18 -5.42
N ALA A 165 -21.08 -20.21 -4.98
CA ALA A 165 -20.67 -19.25 -3.97
C ALA A 165 -21.89 -18.54 -3.40
N ARG A 166 -21.72 -17.90 -2.25
CA ARG A 166 -22.72 -16.95 -1.75
C ARG A 166 -22.06 -15.73 -1.13
N VAL A 167 -22.43 -14.55 -1.63
CA VAL A 167 -21.85 -13.27 -1.21
C VAL A 167 -22.97 -12.26 -1.01
N MET A 168 -22.92 -11.52 0.09
CA MET A 168 -23.81 -10.39 0.31
C MET A 168 -23.05 -9.08 0.16
N VAL A 169 -23.73 -8.09 -0.40
CA VAL A 169 -23.17 -6.76 -0.70
C VAL A 169 -24.12 -5.68 -0.22
N ASP A 170 -23.55 -4.63 0.37
CA ASP A 170 -24.28 -3.51 0.95
C ASP A 170 -23.39 -2.25 0.92
N ASP A 171 -23.97 -1.08 1.22
CA ASP A 171 -23.28 0.22 1.34
C ASP A 171 -22.25 0.48 0.21
N VAL A 172 -22.69 0.35 -1.05
CA VAL A 172 -21.82 0.61 -2.20
C VAL A 172 -21.65 2.11 -2.39
N GLU A 173 -20.41 2.58 -2.26
CA GLU A 173 -20.07 3.99 -2.42
C GLU A 173 -19.16 4.20 -3.63
N LEU A 174 -19.46 5.24 -4.40
CA LEU A 174 -18.51 5.92 -5.26
C LEU A 174 -18.59 7.41 -4.93
N LYS A 175 -17.49 7.97 -4.44
CA LYS A 175 -17.42 9.36 -4.02
C LYS A 175 -16.10 9.96 -4.47
N GLU A 176 -16.08 11.26 -4.72
CA GLU A 176 -14.81 11.94 -4.96
C GLU A 176 -13.87 11.65 -3.79
N ALA A 177 -12.67 11.17 -4.12
CA ALA A 177 -11.67 10.88 -3.11
C ALA A 177 -11.31 12.19 -2.44
N LYS A 178 -11.42 12.23 -1.11
CA LYS A 178 -10.78 13.30 -0.36
C LYS A 178 -9.29 13.06 -0.50
N SER A 179 -8.63 13.89 -1.31
CA SER A 179 -7.17 13.88 -1.40
C SER A 179 -6.61 13.99 0.02
N ALA A 180 -5.95 12.94 0.50
CA ALA A 180 -5.09 13.02 1.67
C ALA A 180 -3.81 13.83 1.35
N GLU A 181 -3.56 14.09 0.07
CA GLU A 181 -2.51 15.00 -0.37
C GLU A 181 -3.00 16.45 -0.24
N PRO A 182 -2.15 17.38 0.18
CA PRO A 182 -2.41 18.80 -0.02
C PRO A 182 -2.69 18.98 -1.52
N GLY A 183 -3.88 19.46 -1.89
CA GLY A 183 -4.30 19.49 -3.29
C GLY A 183 -3.25 20.11 -4.20
N GLY A 184 -2.83 19.38 -5.24
CA GLY A 184 -1.85 19.85 -6.23
C GLY A 184 -0.43 19.29 -6.10
N TRP A 185 -0.18 18.33 -5.19
CA TRP A 185 1.06 17.55 -5.22
C TRP A 185 1.13 16.63 -6.47
N PRO A 186 2.34 16.34 -7.00
CA PRO A 186 2.51 15.41 -8.10
C PRO A 186 2.28 13.97 -7.62
N GLN A 187 2.24 12.99 -8.53
CA GLN A 187 2.05 11.57 -8.16
C GLN A 187 3.33 10.88 -7.68
N GLU A 188 4.46 11.42 -8.08
CA GLU A 188 5.77 11.02 -7.62
C GLU A 188 6.67 12.25 -7.56
N ILE A 189 7.64 12.18 -6.66
CA ILE A 189 8.73 13.15 -6.56
C ILE A 189 10.01 12.36 -6.78
N VAL A 190 10.74 12.71 -7.84
CA VAL A 190 12.08 12.18 -8.13
C VAL A 190 13.11 13.23 -7.76
N ALA A 191 14.06 12.88 -6.90
CA ALA A 191 15.09 13.81 -6.46
C ALA A 191 16.48 13.27 -6.82
N ASP A 192 17.23 14.05 -7.58
CA ASP A 192 18.66 13.90 -7.82
C ASP A 192 19.43 14.60 -6.69
N VAL A 193 20.17 13.82 -5.89
CA VAL A 193 20.90 14.26 -4.69
C VAL A 193 22.32 13.69 -4.72
N GLY A 194 23.27 14.44 -5.28
CA GLY A 194 24.63 13.96 -5.47
C GLY A 194 24.70 12.74 -6.40
N ASP A 195 25.26 11.63 -5.92
CA ASP A 195 25.32 10.36 -6.64
C ASP A 195 24.03 9.52 -6.54
N LEU A 196 23.09 9.95 -5.70
CA LEU A 196 21.80 9.30 -5.50
C LEU A 196 20.72 9.91 -6.39
N GLN A 197 19.82 9.07 -6.87
CA GLN A 197 18.49 9.50 -7.28
C GLN A 197 17.46 8.65 -6.53
N VAL A 198 16.51 9.31 -5.88
CA VAL A 198 15.44 8.65 -5.13
C VAL A 198 14.07 9.00 -5.70
N ARG A 199 13.09 8.15 -5.41
CA ARG A 199 11.69 8.44 -5.70
C ARG A 199 10.81 8.24 -4.48
N PHE A 200 9.92 9.19 -4.25
CA PHE A 200 8.77 9.08 -3.35
C PHE A 200 7.48 9.04 -4.19
N GLU A 201 6.45 8.32 -3.76
CA GLU A 201 5.18 8.25 -4.53
C GLU A 201 3.92 8.20 -3.67
N SER A 202 2.84 8.75 -4.23
CA SER A 202 1.51 8.83 -3.63
C SER A 202 0.87 7.46 -3.37
N ARG A 203 0.98 6.54 -4.33
CA ARG A 203 0.39 5.19 -4.29
C ARG A 203 0.86 4.33 -3.12
N SER A 204 2.01 4.68 -2.56
CA SER A 204 2.60 4.04 -1.39
C SER A 204 2.56 4.95 -0.16
N PHE A 205 1.62 5.91 -0.12
CA PHE A 205 1.41 6.86 0.96
C PHE A 205 2.68 7.68 1.28
N TRP A 206 3.33 8.15 0.21
CA TRP A 206 4.53 9.00 0.27
C TRP A 206 5.70 8.36 1.04
N THR A 207 6.01 7.10 0.73
CA THR A 207 7.24 6.45 1.21
C THR A 207 8.33 6.52 0.14
N LEU A 208 9.59 6.28 0.54
CA LEU A 208 10.65 5.94 -0.41
C LEU A 208 10.20 4.78 -1.29
N TYR A 209 10.58 4.78 -2.57
CA TYR A 209 10.12 3.76 -3.52
C TYR A 209 11.18 3.33 -4.54
N ARG A 210 12.27 4.09 -4.64
CA ARG A 210 13.32 3.84 -5.60
C ARG A 210 14.62 4.41 -5.11
N ILE A 211 15.69 3.64 -5.32
CA ILE A 211 17.05 4.05 -5.03
C ILE A 211 17.89 3.72 -6.27
N ASP A 212 18.43 4.77 -6.87
CA ASP A 212 19.41 4.74 -7.94
C ASP A 212 20.74 5.29 -7.38
N TYR A 213 21.86 4.64 -7.68
CA TYR A 213 23.20 5.11 -7.33
C TYR A 213 24.09 5.13 -8.56
N ARG A 214 24.60 6.33 -8.91
CA ARG A 214 25.43 6.57 -10.10
C ARG A 214 24.81 5.98 -11.37
N GLY A 215 23.52 6.27 -11.57
CA GLY A 215 22.73 5.79 -12.71
C GLY A 215 22.39 4.30 -12.70
N THR A 216 22.68 3.56 -11.62
CA THR A 216 22.32 2.15 -11.48
C THR A 216 21.21 1.95 -10.46
N ARG A 217 20.14 1.28 -10.88
CA ARG A 217 19.02 0.88 -10.03
C ARG A 217 19.45 -0.17 -9.02
N LEU A 218 19.35 0.15 -7.72
CA LEU A 218 19.69 -0.79 -6.64
C LEU A 218 18.46 -1.57 -6.15
N CYS A 219 17.27 -1.00 -6.28
CA CYS A 219 16.02 -1.61 -5.79
C CYS A 219 15.01 -1.86 -6.90
N LYS A 220 14.04 -2.75 -6.65
CA LYS A 220 12.94 -3.02 -7.57
C LYS A 220 12.00 -1.83 -7.67
N ASP A 221 11.78 -1.37 -8.89
CA ASP A 221 10.86 -0.28 -9.20
C ASP A 221 9.62 -0.81 -9.92
N LEU A 222 8.75 -1.45 -9.14
CA LEU A 222 7.50 -2.02 -9.62
C LEU A 222 6.47 -1.93 -8.51
N PHE A 223 5.24 -1.53 -8.85
CA PHE A 223 4.13 -1.54 -7.90
C PHE A 223 3.99 -2.92 -7.21
N GLY A 224 3.84 -2.93 -5.88
CA GLY A 224 3.93 -4.15 -5.05
C GLY A 224 5.30 -4.39 -4.40
N ALA A 225 6.34 -3.64 -4.78
CA ALA A 225 7.64 -3.66 -4.15
C ALA A 225 7.70 -2.65 -2.99
N HIS A 226 6.89 -2.84 -1.94
CA HIS A 226 6.74 -1.87 -0.83
C HIS A 226 8.04 -1.67 0.00
N TYR A 227 8.31 -0.43 0.44
CA TYR A 227 9.57 0.01 1.07
C TYR A 227 9.48 0.52 2.53
N GLY A 228 8.29 0.86 3.00
CA GLY A 228 8.11 1.57 4.27
C GLY A 228 7.58 0.68 5.39
N THR A 229 6.90 1.31 6.33
CA THR A 229 6.32 0.63 7.50
C THR A 229 5.08 -0.19 7.12
N VAL A 230 5.03 -1.42 7.62
CA VAL A 230 3.90 -2.33 7.46
C VAL A 230 3.62 -3.01 8.78
N VAL A 231 2.35 -3.09 9.15
CA VAL A 231 1.90 -3.81 10.34
C VAL A 231 1.08 -5.02 9.91
N GLN A 232 1.38 -6.17 10.50
CA GLN A 232 0.55 -7.37 10.36
C GLN A 232 -0.35 -7.48 11.58
N PHE A 233 -1.67 -7.50 11.37
CA PHE A 233 -2.66 -7.65 12.44
C PHE A 233 -3.23 -9.08 12.47
N PRO A 234 -3.46 -9.65 13.66
CA PRO A 234 -4.10 -10.96 13.80
C PRO A 234 -5.47 -11.01 13.12
N GLY A 235 -5.67 -12.00 12.25
CA GLY A 235 -6.95 -12.21 11.54
C GLY A 235 -7.24 -11.24 10.39
N ILE A 236 -6.39 -10.24 10.15
CA ILE A 236 -6.56 -9.24 9.09
C ILE A 236 -5.46 -9.36 8.05
N GLY A 237 -4.19 -9.40 8.46
CA GLY A 237 -3.04 -9.43 7.55
C GLY A 237 -2.25 -8.13 7.53
N PHE A 238 -1.52 -7.88 6.44
CA PHE A 238 -0.64 -6.72 6.28
C PHE A 238 -1.41 -5.46 5.88
N ILE A 239 -1.05 -4.33 6.51
CA ILE A 239 -1.53 -2.97 6.18
C ILE A 239 -0.33 -2.02 6.24
N GLY A 240 -0.22 -1.10 5.28
CA GLY A 240 0.79 -0.02 5.26
C GLY A 240 1.64 0.04 3.99
N THR A 241 2.18 1.20 3.68
CA THR A 241 3.12 1.42 2.55
C THR A 241 2.64 0.83 1.22
N GLY A 242 1.36 1.01 0.89
CA GLY A 242 0.76 0.51 -0.35
C GLY A 242 0.28 -0.94 -0.33
N HIS A 243 0.41 -1.66 0.80
CA HIS A 243 -0.35 -2.89 1.02
C HIS A 243 -1.83 -2.54 1.23
N THR A 244 -2.60 -2.55 0.14
CA THR A 244 -4.03 -2.19 0.12
C THR A 244 -4.94 -3.41 0.02
N GLU A 245 -4.40 -4.64 0.15
CA GLU A 245 -5.18 -5.87 -0.04
C GLU A 245 -6.22 -6.09 1.08
N ASN A 246 -5.93 -5.57 2.28
CA ASN A 246 -6.80 -5.70 3.44
C ASN A 246 -7.50 -4.39 3.75
N GLU A 247 -6.71 -3.34 4.04
CA GLU A 247 -7.15 -1.99 4.38
C GLU A 247 -6.09 -0.97 3.94
N ASN A 248 -6.44 0.31 3.91
CA ASN A 248 -5.49 1.38 3.58
C ASN A 248 -4.90 2.00 4.85
N GLU A 249 -3.65 2.43 4.74
CA GLU A 249 -3.06 3.38 5.68
C GLU A 249 -3.73 4.76 5.52
N GLU A 250 -4.02 5.41 6.63
CA GLU A 250 -4.54 6.77 6.65
C GLU A 250 -3.37 7.75 6.68
N LEU A 251 -3.10 8.44 5.57
CA LEU A 251 -2.14 9.55 5.55
C LEU A 251 -2.80 10.78 6.17
N ILE A 252 -2.23 11.28 7.28
CA ILE A 252 -2.72 12.45 8.02
C ILE A 252 -2.08 13.73 7.48
N ALA A 253 -0.77 13.70 7.26
CA ALA A 253 -0.02 14.84 6.75
C ALA A 253 1.22 14.37 5.99
N VAL A 254 1.64 15.17 5.01
CA VAL A 254 2.91 15.01 4.31
C VAL A 254 3.51 16.39 4.07
N SER A 255 4.82 16.52 4.23
CA SER A 255 5.57 17.73 3.93
C SER A 255 6.93 17.40 3.33
N ILE A 256 7.44 18.33 2.55
CA ILE A 256 8.76 18.19 1.94
C ILE A 256 9.57 19.47 2.16
N GLU A 257 10.86 19.29 2.45
CA GLU A 257 11.86 20.33 2.51
C GLU A 257 12.93 20.04 1.46
N VAL A 258 13.31 21.08 0.70
CA VAL A 258 14.39 21.01 -0.29
C VAL A 258 15.43 22.05 0.06
N ASP A 259 16.67 21.63 0.26
CA ASP A 259 17.81 22.47 0.64
C ASP A 259 17.51 23.41 1.83
N GLY A 260 16.86 22.87 2.88
CA GLY A 260 16.54 23.62 4.09
C GLY A 260 15.27 24.47 4.02
N LYS A 261 14.51 24.41 2.92
CA LYS A 261 13.31 25.22 2.70
C LYS A 261 12.06 24.35 2.53
N PRO A 262 11.00 24.57 3.34
CA PRO A 262 9.71 23.93 3.13
C PRO A 262 9.14 24.26 1.74
N VAL A 263 8.48 23.28 1.11
CA VAL A 263 7.81 23.46 -0.18
C VAL A 263 6.33 23.12 -0.04
N GLU A 264 5.46 24.11 -0.26
CA GLU A 264 4.00 23.92 -0.17
C GLU A 264 3.43 23.16 -1.37
N MET A 265 3.95 23.46 -2.57
CA MET A 265 3.51 22.88 -3.85
C MET A 265 4.71 22.21 -4.54
N PRO A 266 4.98 20.92 -4.27
CA PRO A 266 6.16 20.27 -4.78
C PRO A 266 6.15 20.08 -6.29
N ALA A 267 7.32 20.19 -6.91
CA ALA A 267 7.52 19.76 -8.29
C ALA A 267 7.69 18.23 -8.33
N SER A 268 7.41 17.62 -9.48
CA SER A 268 7.65 16.18 -9.68
C SER A 268 9.14 15.80 -9.72
N ARG A 269 10.03 16.79 -9.89
CA ARG A 269 11.48 16.59 -9.99
C ARG A 269 12.27 17.65 -9.25
N TYR A 270 13.34 17.22 -8.61
CA TYR A 270 14.33 18.08 -7.95
C TYR A 270 15.75 17.67 -8.29
N ALA A 271 16.63 18.66 -8.41
CA ALA A 271 18.07 18.51 -8.29
C ALA A 271 18.52 19.37 -7.11
N CYS A 272 19.05 18.77 -6.06
CA CYS A 272 19.28 19.44 -4.77
C CYS A 272 20.44 18.79 -4.00
N GLN A 273 20.87 19.43 -2.90
CA GLN A 273 21.88 18.89 -1.97
C GLN A 273 21.24 18.07 -0.86
N LYS A 274 20.03 18.43 -0.47
CA LYS A 274 19.26 17.74 0.56
C LYS A 274 17.78 17.79 0.25
N ILE A 275 17.12 16.65 0.44
CA ILE A 275 15.66 16.57 0.47
C ILE A 275 15.21 15.84 1.73
N VAL A 276 14.16 16.35 2.38
CA VAL A 276 13.53 15.73 3.55
C VAL A 276 12.07 15.53 3.24
N LEU A 277 11.59 14.31 3.34
CA LEU A 277 10.17 13.99 3.32
C LEU A 277 9.73 13.59 4.72
N THR A 278 8.73 14.28 5.25
CA THR A 278 8.12 13.95 6.54
C THR A 278 6.66 13.58 6.30
N ARG A 279 6.20 12.52 6.94
CA ARG A 279 4.80 12.09 6.88
C ARG A 279 4.28 11.69 8.25
N GLU A 280 3.00 11.98 8.46
CA GLU A 280 2.22 11.47 9.57
C GLU A 280 1.13 10.57 9.02
N SER A 281 0.99 9.39 9.59
CA SER A 281 -0.02 8.44 9.16
C SER A 281 -0.55 7.64 10.34
N LYS A 282 -1.60 6.88 10.07
CA LYS A 282 -2.27 6.04 11.04
C LYS A 282 -2.72 4.72 10.42
N ILE A 283 -2.60 3.67 11.20
CA ILE A 283 -3.11 2.34 10.91
C ILE A 283 -3.75 1.85 12.20
N HIS A 284 -5.08 1.79 12.23
CA HIS A 284 -5.85 1.46 13.43
C HIS A 284 -5.46 2.39 14.60
N ASP A 285 -5.14 1.83 15.77
CA ASP A 285 -4.70 2.59 16.94
C ASP A 285 -3.18 2.86 16.94
N LEU A 286 -2.46 2.69 15.83
CA LEU A 286 -1.04 3.04 15.70
C LEU A 286 -0.89 4.31 14.85
N THR A 287 -0.20 5.32 15.39
CA THR A 287 0.21 6.52 14.63
C THR A 287 1.70 6.48 14.33
N PHE A 288 2.08 6.94 13.15
CA PHE A 288 3.45 6.93 12.63
C PHE A 288 3.85 8.36 12.27
N HIS A 289 5.04 8.75 12.70
CA HIS A 289 5.75 9.91 12.19
C HIS A 289 7.02 9.40 11.52
N THR A 290 7.07 9.50 10.20
CA THR A 290 8.21 8.99 9.39
C THR A 290 8.94 10.15 8.78
N THR A 291 10.27 10.13 8.85
CA THR A 291 11.15 11.09 8.20
C THR A 291 12.14 10.35 7.32
N VAL A 292 12.25 10.75 6.06
CA VAL A 292 13.29 10.29 5.13
C VAL A 292 14.15 11.48 4.73
N ILE A 293 15.44 11.42 5.04
CA ILE A 293 16.42 12.46 4.68
C ILE A 293 17.37 11.88 3.66
N VAL A 294 17.52 12.55 2.51
CA VAL A 294 18.54 12.20 1.52
C VAL A 294 19.49 13.37 1.37
N ALA A 295 20.76 13.14 1.72
CA ALA A 295 21.86 14.09 1.64
C ALA A 295 23.19 13.34 1.71
N ASP A 296 24.29 13.96 1.26
CA ASP A 296 25.65 13.44 1.43
C ASP A 296 25.85 11.98 0.98
N ASN A 297 25.12 11.58 -0.08
CA ASN A 297 25.05 10.21 -0.59
C ASN A 297 24.57 9.18 0.44
N ARG A 298 23.66 9.57 1.33
CA ARG A 298 23.05 8.74 2.36
C ARG A 298 21.54 8.94 2.35
N ILE A 299 20.82 7.92 2.81
CA ILE A 299 19.39 7.95 3.05
C ILE A 299 19.20 7.61 4.53
N GLU A 300 18.81 8.58 5.35
CA GLU A 300 18.37 8.33 6.72
C GLU A 300 16.87 8.09 6.73
N GLU A 301 16.43 7.04 7.39
CA GLU A 301 15.01 6.73 7.57
C GLU A 301 14.73 6.59 9.07
N GLU A 302 13.78 7.37 9.58
CA GLU A 302 13.33 7.35 10.97
C GLU A 302 11.82 7.12 11.01
N VAL A 303 11.36 6.18 11.84
CA VAL A 303 9.95 5.96 12.14
C VAL A 303 9.77 6.04 13.65
N LYS A 304 8.99 7.02 14.08
CA LYS A 304 8.47 7.12 15.44
C LYS A 304 7.03 6.62 15.43
N MET A 305 6.71 5.68 16.30
CA MET A 305 5.38 5.09 16.40
C MET A 305 4.82 5.28 17.80
N LYS A 306 3.50 5.49 17.87
CA LYS A 306 2.74 5.51 19.11
C LYS A 306 1.49 4.65 19.00
N ALA A 307 1.26 3.81 20.00
CA ALA A 307 0.00 3.12 20.15
C ALA A 307 -0.98 3.96 21.00
N LEU A 308 -2.12 4.34 20.43
CA LEU A 308 -3.18 5.08 21.13
C LEU A 308 -3.94 4.20 22.11
N LYS A 309 -4.02 2.90 21.82
CA LYS A 309 -4.61 1.87 22.67
C LYS A 309 -3.75 0.61 22.64
N GLU A 310 -4.07 -0.32 23.53
CA GLU A 310 -3.53 -1.66 23.47
C GLU A 310 -3.85 -2.27 22.10
N THR A 311 -2.81 -2.64 21.35
CA THR A 311 -2.95 -3.03 19.94
C THR A 311 -2.23 -4.36 19.69
N PRO A 312 -2.96 -5.45 19.42
CA PRO A 312 -2.36 -6.74 19.08
C PRO A 312 -1.78 -6.73 17.66
N VAL A 313 -0.55 -7.22 17.50
CA VAL A 313 0.16 -7.31 16.21
C VAL A 313 0.85 -8.67 16.06
N ASP A 314 0.86 -9.23 14.86
CA ASP A 314 1.63 -10.43 14.52
C ASP A 314 3.10 -10.10 14.25
N LEU A 315 3.37 -8.94 13.65
CA LEU A 315 4.69 -8.31 13.51
C LEU A 315 4.57 -6.89 12.95
N ILE A 316 5.66 -6.14 13.05
CA ILE A 316 5.84 -4.84 12.39
C ILE A 316 7.12 -4.89 11.55
N TYR A 317 7.05 -4.43 10.31
CA TYR A 317 8.22 -4.05 9.52
C TYR A 317 8.37 -2.54 9.56
N PHE A 318 9.53 -2.02 9.97
CA PHE A 318 9.75 -0.57 10.02
C PHE A 318 10.10 0.01 8.66
N PHE A 319 11.05 -0.65 7.98
CA PHE A 319 11.47 -0.36 6.62
C PHE A 319 11.68 -1.66 5.86
N MET A 320 11.58 -1.57 4.54
CA MET A 320 11.84 -2.64 3.61
C MET A 320 12.63 -2.11 2.42
N HIS A 321 13.61 -2.87 1.93
CA HIS A 321 14.29 -2.51 0.69
C HIS A 321 14.26 -3.72 -0.24
N PRO A 322 13.38 -3.73 -1.26
CA PRO A 322 13.33 -4.81 -2.25
C PRO A 322 14.50 -4.67 -3.23
N TRP A 323 15.71 -5.05 -2.81
CA TRP A 323 16.89 -5.00 -3.67
C TRP A 323 16.70 -5.83 -4.94
N VAL A 324 17.35 -5.41 -6.04
CA VAL A 324 17.25 -6.10 -7.33
C VAL A 324 17.62 -7.58 -7.22
N PRO A 325 16.99 -8.49 -7.98
CA PRO A 325 17.25 -9.92 -7.90
C PRO A 325 18.67 -10.32 -8.36
N THR A 326 19.40 -9.42 -9.03
CA THR A 326 20.78 -9.66 -9.45
C THR A 326 21.80 -9.60 -8.30
N VAL A 327 21.41 -9.07 -7.14
CA VAL A 327 22.24 -9.07 -5.92
C VAL A 327 22.69 -10.48 -5.61
N THR A 328 24.01 -10.64 -5.47
CA THR A 328 24.69 -11.94 -5.38
C THR A 328 25.03 -12.32 -3.94
N GLU A 329 25.33 -11.34 -3.09
CA GLU A 329 25.89 -11.61 -1.76
C GLU A 329 25.40 -10.65 -0.68
N PHE A 330 25.54 -11.07 0.57
CA PHE A 330 25.29 -10.26 1.75
C PHE A 330 26.40 -10.44 2.81
N LEU A 331 26.56 -9.42 3.64
CA LEU A 331 27.44 -9.40 4.81
C LEU A 331 26.74 -8.61 5.92
N ALA A 332 26.82 -9.06 7.16
CA ALA A 332 26.27 -8.35 8.30
C ALA A 332 27.15 -8.53 9.53
N GLU A 333 27.10 -7.55 10.42
CA GLU A 333 27.64 -7.66 11.77
C GLU A 333 26.47 -7.61 12.76
N THR A 334 26.34 -8.63 13.60
CA THR A 334 25.30 -8.69 14.63
C THR A 334 25.55 -7.65 15.72
N THR A 335 24.55 -7.39 16.57
CA THR A 335 24.75 -6.56 17.77
C THR A 335 25.79 -7.13 18.74
N SER A 336 26.05 -8.44 18.70
CA SER A 336 27.14 -9.10 19.46
C SER A 336 28.51 -9.03 18.79
N GLY A 337 28.62 -8.48 17.57
CA GLY A 337 29.87 -8.41 16.80
C GLY A 337 30.17 -9.65 15.96
N GLU A 338 29.26 -10.63 15.90
CA GLU A 338 29.39 -11.80 15.02
C GLU A 338 29.20 -11.37 13.56
N LYS A 339 30.04 -11.90 12.65
CA LYS A 339 29.85 -11.71 11.21
C LYS A 339 28.97 -12.82 10.64
N VAL A 340 27.98 -12.42 9.84
CA VAL A 340 27.11 -13.32 9.09
C VAL A 340 27.19 -12.95 7.62
N GLU A 341 27.59 -13.88 6.76
CA GLU A 341 27.77 -13.64 5.33
C GLU A 341 27.34 -14.83 4.49
N GLY A 342 27.12 -14.59 3.20
CA GLY A 342 26.80 -15.65 2.26
C GLY A 342 26.34 -15.13 0.91
N ALA A 343 26.03 -16.08 0.03
CA ALA A 343 25.44 -15.82 -1.28
C ALA A 343 23.91 -15.95 -1.24
N PHE A 344 23.24 -15.24 -2.14
CA PHE A 344 21.85 -15.51 -2.50
C PHE A 344 21.82 -16.67 -3.51
N VAL A 345 21.07 -17.71 -3.17
CA VAL A 345 21.04 -19.00 -3.88
C VAL A 345 19.64 -19.34 -4.40
N ASN A 346 18.71 -18.39 -4.35
CA ASN A 346 17.35 -18.54 -4.87
C ASN A 346 16.55 -19.63 -4.12
N ASP A 347 16.76 -19.78 -2.81
CA ASP A 347 16.12 -20.83 -2.00
C ASP A 347 14.85 -20.38 -1.25
N LYS A 348 14.42 -19.12 -1.43
CA LYS A 348 13.31 -18.50 -0.68
C LYS A 348 13.56 -18.41 0.82
N GLY A 349 14.79 -18.62 1.26
CA GLY A 349 15.21 -18.58 2.65
C GLY A 349 15.34 -17.16 3.20
N MET A 350 15.19 -17.04 4.52
CA MET A 350 15.46 -15.81 5.28
C MET A 350 16.90 -15.80 5.75
N LYS A 351 17.75 -14.98 5.14
CA LYS A 351 19.17 -14.83 5.49
C LYS A 351 19.35 -13.85 6.65
N VAL A 352 20.50 -13.92 7.32
CA VAL A 352 20.87 -13.17 8.54
C VAL A 352 20.04 -13.55 9.77
N SER A 353 18.74 -13.28 9.79
CA SER A 353 17.80 -13.67 10.86
C SER A 353 18.24 -13.36 12.29
N LYS A 354 18.97 -12.25 12.48
CA LYS A 354 19.54 -11.79 13.75
C LYS A 354 19.45 -10.26 13.84
N PRO A 355 19.48 -9.67 15.04
CA PRO A 355 19.70 -8.23 15.20
C PRO A 355 21.11 -7.85 14.72
N THR A 356 21.24 -6.78 13.93
CA THR A 356 22.53 -6.34 13.34
C THR A 356 22.88 -4.90 13.70
N LYS A 357 24.17 -4.60 13.91
CA LYS A 357 24.60 -3.19 13.93
C LYS A 357 24.49 -2.60 12.52
N TRP A 358 24.88 -3.41 11.53
CA TRP A 358 24.76 -3.08 10.14
C TRP A 358 24.70 -4.35 9.30
N SER A 359 24.15 -4.22 8.10
CA SER A 359 24.12 -5.24 7.06
C SER A 359 24.42 -4.60 5.71
N ALA A 360 24.88 -5.40 4.76
CA ALA A 360 25.24 -4.96 3.43
C ALA A 360 24.81 -6.00 2.41
N ILE A 361 24.40 -5.52 1.23
CA ILE A 361 24.15 -6.31 0.04
C ILE A 361 25.09 -5.86 -1.08
N TYR A 362 25.44 -6.80 -1.95
CA TYR A 362 26.29 -6.53 -3.10
C TYR A 362 25.74 -7.16 -4.39
N ASP A 363 25.69 -6.35 -5.43
CA ASP A 363 25.29 -6.70 -6.79
C ASP A 363 26.54 -6.87 -7.66
N GLY A 364 27.04 -8.10 -7.71
CA GLY A 364 28.22 -8.48 -8.49
C GLY A 364 28.18 -7.97 -9.95
N PRO A 365 27.08 -8.12 -10.69
CA PRO A 365 26.98 -7.63 -12.06
C PRO A 365 27.25 -6.14 -12.25
N THR A 366 26.88 -5.28 -11.29
CA THR A 366 27.05 -3.83 -11.42
C THR A 366 28.22 -3.27 -10.61
N GLY A 367 28.84 -4.09 -9.76
CA GLY A 367 29.92 -3.69 -8.86
C GLY A 367 29.46 -2.74 -7.76
N LYS A 368 28.17 -2.75 -7.42
CA LYS A 368 27.55 -1.81 -6.47
C LYS A 368 26.84 -2.54 -5.35
N GLY A 369 26.64 -1.85 -4.24
CA GLY A 369 25.92 -2.39 -3.10
C GLY A 369 25.35 -1.28 -2.23
N ALA A 370 24.76 -1.67 -1.12
CA ALA A 370 24.30 -0.75 -0.09
C ALA A 370 24.60 -1.32 1.29
N VAL A 371 25.06 -0.46 2.19
CA VAL A 371 25.16 -0.73 3.63
C VAL A 371 23.95 -0.12 4.31
N THR A 372 23.25 -0.89 5.14
CA THR A 372 22.24 -0.39 6.07
C THR A 372 22.77 -0.48 7.49
N CYS A 373 22.84 0.64 8.18
CA CYS A 373 23.23 0.74 9.58
C CYS A 373 22.02 1.00 10.45
N ASN A 374 21.86 0.23 11.51
CA ASN A 374 20.76 0.37 12.46
C ASN A 374 21.22 1.29 13.60
N LEU A 375 20.75 2.53 13.60
CA LEU A 375 21.14 3.55 14.59
C LEU A 375 20.30 3.46 15.86
N LYS A 376 19.02 3.10 15.72
CA LYS A 376 18.11 2.90 16.85
C LYS A 376 17.10 1.82 16.52
N ALA A 377 16.76 1.01 17.52
CA ALA A 377 15.71 0.00 17.44
C ALA A 377 14.94 -0.09 18.77
N PRO A 378 13.69 -0.57 18.78
CA PRO A 378 12.95 -0.74 20.03
C PRO A 378 13.56 -1.85 20.90
N ASP A 379 14.05 -1.47 22.08
CA ASP A 379 14.68 -2.38 23.07
C ASP A 379 13.75 -3.52 23.51
N GLU A 380 12.45 -3.22 23.59
CA GLU A 380 11.43 -4.13 24.11
C GLU A 380 10.98 -5.18 23.09
N SER A 381 11.47 -5.09 21.85
CA SER A 381 11.09 -5.99 20.77
C SER A 381 12.21 -6.96 20.43
N LYS A 382 11.86 -8.22 20.14
CA LYS A 382 12.77 -9.18 19.50
C LYS A 382 12.92 -8.83 18.02
N TRP A 383 13.59 -7.71 17.74
CA TRP A 383 13.78 -7.25 16.37
C TRP A 383 14.89 -8.04 15.67
N VAL A 384 14.76 -8.18 14.36
CA VAL A 384 15.74 -8.89 13.51
C VAL A 384 15.86 -8.23 12.15
N THR A 385 17.03 -8.39 11.54
CA THR A 385 17.28 -8.10 10.14
C THR A 385 17.14 -9.37 9.31
N TRP A 386 16.38 -9.29 8.21
CA TRP A 386 16.20 -10.37 7.24
C TRP A 386 16.57 -9.91 5.84
N TYR A 387 17.18 -10.81 5.07
CA TYR A 387 17.10 -10.78 3.61
C TYR A 387 16.31 -11.96 3.10
N TRP A 388 15.21 -11.71 2.41
CA TRP A 388 14.39 -12.74 1.82
C TRP A 388 14.82 -13.00 0.38
N ASP A 389 15.32 -14.21 0.13
CA ASP A 389 15.92 -14.64 -1.13
C ASP A 389 14.87 -15.14 -2.14
N ILE A 390 14.07 -14.24 -2.71
CA ILE A 390 13.01 -14.63 -3.67
C ILE A 390 13.56 -14.65 -5.11
N PRO A 391 13.61 -15.83 -5.75
CA PRO A 391 14.11 -15.98 -7.13
C PRO A 391 13.40 -15.03 -8.09
N ASP A 392 14.16 -14.35 -8.94
CA ASP A 392 13.68 -13.47 -10.02
C ASP A 392 12.78 -12.28 -9.58
N VAL A 393 12.49 -12.15 -8.27
CA VAL A 393 11.63 -11.08 -7.76
C VAL A 393 12.46 -10.02 -7.04
N TYR A 394 13.24 -10.37 -6.01
CA TYR A 394 14.04 -9.45 -5.20
C TYR A 394 14.95 -10.17 -4.20
N ARG A 395 15.87 -9.44 -3.56
CA ARG A 395 16.47 -9.80 -2.26
C ARG A 395 15.95 -8.86 -1.18
N LYS A 396 14.73 -9.09 -0.68
CA LYS A 396 14.02 -8.07 0.11
C LYS A 396 14.59 -8.00 1.52
N HIS A 397 15.12 -6.83 1.86
CA HIS A 397 15.60 -6.50 3.18
C HIS A 397 14.42 -6.12 4.06
N TYR A 398 14.37 -6.67 5.27
CA TYR A 398 13.39 -6.32 6.29
C TYR A 398 14.07 -6.03 7.61
N ILE A 399 13.53 -5.03 8.30
CA ILE A 399 13.68 -4.90 9.74
C ILE A 399 12.35 -5.27 10.38
N ARG A 400 12.30 -6.42 11.02
CA ARG A 400 11.10 -6.95 11.68
C ARG A 400 11.18 -6.73 13.19
N ALA A 401 10.07 -6.38 13.82
CA ALA A 401 9.91 -6.33 15.27
C ALA A 401 8.52 -6.84 15.71
N PHE A 402 8.30 -6.90 17.03
CA PHE A 402 7.02 -7.25 17.67
C PHE A 402 6.38 -8.59 17.23
N PRO A 403 7.12 -9.72 17.21
CA PRO A 403 6.57 -10.99 16.76
C PRO A 403 5.49 -11.51 17.71
N LYS A 404 4.23 -11.51 17.27
CA LYS A 404 3.03 -11.96 18.02
C LYS A 404 2.93 -11.28 19.40
N MET A 405 3.04 -9.96 19.40
CA MET A 405 3.02 -9.15 20.60
C MET A 405 1.80 -8.25 20.65
N THR A 406 1.47 -7.77 21.84
CA THR A 406 0.53 -6.67 22.03
C THR A 406 1.31 -5.43 22.38
N VAL A 407 1.17 -4.38 21.58
CA VAL A 407 1.79 -3.07 21.86
C VAL A 407 0.94 -2.38 22.95
N PRO A 408 1.51 -2.01 24.11
CA PRO A 408 0.75 -1.36 25.17
C PRO A 408 0.19 0.01 24.77
N ALA A 409 -0.94 0.40 25.36
CA ALA A 409 -1.48 1.74 25.18
C ALA A 409 -0.48 2.83 25.59
N ASN A 410 -0.45 3.93 24.83
CA ASN A 410 0.47 5.07 24.95
C ASN A 410 1.95 4.72 24.80
N LYS A 411 2.29 3.50 24.37
CA LYS A 411 3.67 3.13 24.13
C LYS A 411 4.19 3.87 22.90
N GLU A 412 5.36 4.49 23.07
CA GLU A 412 6.13 5.10 21.99
C GLU A 412 7.41 4.29 21.74
N PHE A 413 7.78 4.15 20.47
CA PHE A 413 9.03 3.53 20.08
C PHE A 413 9.52 4.10 18.75
N GLU A 414 10.82 3.98 18.54
CA GLU A 414 11.50 4.57 17.40
C GLU A 414 12.42 3.54 16.76
N TYR A 415 12.46 3.57 15.44
CA TYR A 415 13.45 2.88 14.67
C TYR A 415 14.14 3.89 13.74
N LYS A 416 15.48 3.88 13.72
CA LYS A 416 16.27 4.77 12.87
C LYS A 416 17.36 3.95 12.18
N ALA A 417 17.46 4.11 10.87
CA ALA A 417 18.52 3.50 10.07
C ALA A 417 19.09 4.47 9.03
N VAL A 418 20.28 4.14 8.53
CA VAL A 418 20.93 4.84 7.42
C VAL A 418 21.30 3.84 6.35
N VAL A 419 20.92 4.12 5.11
CA VAL A 419 21.31 3.38 3.92
C VAL A 419 22.36 4.19 3.16
N ILE A 420 23.50 3.57 2.86
CA ILE A 420 24.60 4.19 2.15
C ILE A 420 25.01 3.29 0.98
N PRO A 421 24.76 3.70 -0.28
CA PRO A 421 25.22 2.95 -1.42
C PRO A 421 26.75 3.05 -1.58
N PHE A 422 27.33 2.06 -2.23
CA PHE A 422 28.75 2.05 -2.55
C PHE A 422 29.03 1.37 -3.89
N ALA A 423 30.21 1.63 -4.43
CA ALA A 423 30.77 0.89 -5.55
C ALA A 423 32.12 0.30 -5.13
N ALA A 424 32.33 -0.98 -5.44
CA ALA A 424 33.57 -1.67 -5.12
C ALA A 424 33.77 -2.88 -6.06
N PRO A 425 35.02 -3.23 -6.39
CA PRO A 425 35.33 -4.50 -7.04
C PRO A 425 34.88 -5.72 -6.21
N GLN A 426 34.56 -6.81 -6.89
CA GLN A 426 34.07 -8.07 -6.30
C GLN A 426 35.00 -8.65 -5.22
N ASP A 427 36.31 -8.50 -5.39
CA ASP A 427 37.32 -9.02 -4.46
C ASP A 427 37.50 -8.16 -3.20
N ASN A 428 36.95 -6.94 -3.18
CA ASN A 428 37.15 -5.97 -2.11
C ASN A 428 35.85 -5.36 -1.54
N TRP A 429 34.68 -5.80 -2.02
CA TRP A 429 33.41 -5.18 -1.64
C TRP A 429 33.11 -5.27 -0.15
N LYS A 430 33.47 -6.39 0.49
CA LYS A 430 33.26 -6.61 1.93
C LYS A 430 34.01 -5.58 2.77
N ALA A 431 35.31 -5.40 2.50
CA ALA A 431 36.12 -4.40 3.19
C ALA A 431 35.62 -2.96 2.95
N ALA A 432 35.13 -2.67 1.74
CA ALA A 432 34.51 -1.39 1.43
C ALA A 432 33.22 -1.16 2.26
N ALA A 433 32.37 -2.19 2.36
CA ALA A 433 31.15 -2.16 3.16
C ALA A 433 31.45 -1.95 4.66
N GLU A 434 32.42 -2.67 5.21
CA GLU A 434 32.85 -2.53 6.62
C GLU A 434 33.39 -1.12 6.92
N LYS A 435 34.26 -0.61 6.04
CA LYS A 435 34.80 0.75 6.16
C LYS A 435 33.68 1.78 6.14
N LEU A 436 32.67 1.58 5.29
CA LEU A 436 31.53 2.48 5.19
C LEU A 436 30.63 2.40 6.41
N ALA A 437 30.35 1.18 6.91
CA ALA A 437 29.59 0.96 8.13
C ALA A 437 30.21 1.65 9.35
N ALA A 438 31.55 1.70 9.45
CA ALA A 438 32.25 2.42 10.50
C ALA A 438 32.02 3.95 10.47
N THR A 439 31.47 4.50 9.38
CA THR A 439 31.10 5.92 9.27
C THR A 439 29.64 6.20 9.60
N CYS A 440 28.85 5.17 9.93
CA CYS A 440 27.50 5.33 10.44
C CYS A 440 27.59 5.81 11.89
N LYS A 441 27.22 7.07 12.13
CA LYS A 441 27.13 7.67 13.45
C LYS A 441 25.72 8.17 13.68
#